data_AF-A0A2D7UWF9-F1
#
_entry.id   AF-A0A2D7UWF9-F1
#
_cell.length_a   1.000
_cell.length_b   1.000
_cell.length_c   1.000
_cell.angle_alpha   90.00
_cell.angle_beta   90.00
_cell.angle_gamma   90.00
#
_symmetry.space_group_name_H-M   'P 1'
#
loop_
_entity.id
_entity.type
_entity.pdbx_description
1 polymer ?
#
loop_
_entity_poly.entity_id
_entity_poly.type
_entity_poly.pdbx_seq_one_letter_code
_entity_poly.pdbx_strand_id
1 'polypeptide(L)'
;MIRALALTVTTVTVLFCGSQHAFAADWLEPGSYPEADSEQSGELHTFGEARKLKGISALEIPDIAGMASTKSGNGHWLASADGQVFTFGDAVHRGDLGAISVTAPVVDIAVTPDGNGYWLVTSKGIVYAFGTALWRGSLGHLDLQAPIVDLEPVSTGYGYWLTAADGGVFAFGDAEYLGGLANRQLYRPIIDLLSSS
;
A
#
# COMPACT_ATOMS: atom_id res chain seq x y z
N MET A 1 -44.09 47.84 48.78
CA MET A 1 -42.90 47.05 49.12
C MET A 1 -42.94 45.75 48.32
N ILE A 2 -42.14 45.65 47.25
CA ILE A 2 -41.91 44.40 46.52
C ILE A 2 -40.38 44.29 46.40
N ARG A 3 -39.78 43.27 47.02
CA ARG A 3 -38.34 42.99 46.96
C ARG A 3 -38.08 42.12 45.73
N ALA A 4 -37.25 42.60 44.81
CA ALA A 4 -36.71 41.81 43.71
C ALA A 4 -35.52 40.98 44.23
N LEU A 5 -35.59 39.65 44.07
CA LEU A 5 -34.46 38.75 44.28
C LEU A 5 -33.69 38.66 42.96
N ALA A 6 -32.44 39.15 42.93
CA ALA A 6 -31.53 38.93 41.81
C ALA A 6 -30.87 37.54 41.98
N LEU A 7 -31.13 36.63 41.05
CA LEU A 7 -30.46 35.33 40.97
C LEU A 7 -29.25 35.47 40.05
N THR A 8 -28.04 35.49 40.61
CA THR A 8 -26.80 35.46 39.85
C THR A 8 -26.49 34.02 39.47
N VAL A 9 -26.61 33.70 38.18
CA VAL A 9 -26.20 32.40 37.63
C VAL A 9 -24.73 32.50 37.24
N THR A 10 -23.87 31.80 37.98
CA THR A 10 -22.44 31.69 37.65
C THR A 10 -22.23 30.47 36.77
N THR A 11 -22.03 30.68 35.47
CA THR A 11 -21.73 29.60 34.52
C THR A 11 -20.26 29.20 34.69
N VAL A 12 -20.00 27.99 35.18
CA VAL A 12 -18.66 27.40 35.22
C VAL A 12 -18.46 26.61 33.93
N THR A 13 -17.74 27.20 32.97
CA THR A 13 -17.35 26.50 31.74
C THR A 13 -16.09 25.70 32.03
N VAL A 14 -16.22 24.39 32.20
CA VAL A 14 -15.06 23.48 32.28
C VAL A 14 -14.61 23.18 30.86
N LEU A 15 -13.50 23.80 30.42
CA LEU A 15 -12.80 23.44 29.21
C LEU A 15 -12.11 22.08 29.42
N PHE A 16 -12.80 21.00 29.06
CA PHE A 16 -12.17 19.70 28.86
C PHE A 16 -11.34 19.76 27.57
N CYS A 17 -10.04 20.05 27.70
CA CYS A 17 -9.07 19.69 26.67
C CYS A 17 -8.81 18.19 26.82
N GLY A 18 -9.74 17.36 26.33
CA GLY A 18 -9.49 15.94 26.14
C GLY A 18 -8.57 15.78 24.94
N SER A 19 -7.42 15.15 25.12
CA SER A 19 -6.56 14.77 24.02
C SER A 19 -7.34 13.92 23.01
N GLN A 20 -7.36 14.33 21.75
CA GLN A 20 -7.90 13.55 20.64
C GLN A 20 -6.98 12.37 20.35
N HIS A 21 -6.88 11.42 21.27
CA HIS A 21 -6.27 10.13 20.97
C HIS A 21 -7.38 9.20 20.48
N ALA A 22 -7.48 9.07 19.15
CA ALA A 22 -8.34 8.07 18.52
C ALA A 22 -7.81 6.67 18.84
N PHE A 23 -8.69 5.75 19.24
CA PHE A 23 -8.32 4.35 19.38
C PHE A 23 -8.39 3.65 18.01
N ALA A 24 -7.54 2.65 17.80
CA ALA A 24 -7.37 1.98 16.50
C ALA A 24 -8.65 1.31 15.93
N ALA A 25 -9.72 1.15 16.73
CA ALA A 25 -10.96 0.51 16.34
C ALA A 25 -12.11 1.49 15.99
N ASP A 26 -11.99 2.77 16.33
CA ASP A 26 -13.08 3.76 16.13
C ASP A 26 -13.38 4.02 14.64
N TRP A 27 -12.49 3.59 13.74
CA TRP A 27 -12.60 3.72 12.28
C TRP A 27 -13.51 2.67 11.62
N LEU A 28 -13.92 1.61 12.34
CA LEU A 28 -14.82 0.59 11.81
C LEU A 28 -16.29 0.99 11.87
N GLU A 29 -16.61 2.08 12.56
CA GLU A 29 -17.97 2.59 12.72
C GLU A 29 -18.23 3.67 11.66
N PRO A 30 -19.06 3.40 10.64
CA PRO A 30 -19.36 4.36 9.57
C PRO A 30 -19.85 5.70 10.14
N GLY A 31 -19.38 6.82 9.56
CA GLY A 31 -19.74 8.16 10.01
C GLY A 31 -18.98 8.69 11.23
N SER A 32 -18.10 7.90 11.85
CA SER A 32 -17.16 8.40 12.88
C SER A 32 -16.09 9.30 12.27
N TYR A 33 -15.70 9.00 11.02
CA TYR A 33 -14.77 9.79 10.21
C TYR A 33 -15.29 9.88 8.77
N PRO A 34 -16.24 10.79 8.46
CA PRO A 34 -16.85 10.88 7.14
C PRO A 34 -15.85 11.15 6.00
N GLU A 35 -14.66 11.65 6.32
CA GLU A 35 -13.54 11.87 5.38
C GLU A 35 -12.73 10.59 5.04
N ALA A 36 -12.98 9.51 5.79
CA ALA A 36 -12.40 8.18 5.61
C ALA A 36 -13.37 7.20 4.96
N ASP A 37 -14.66 7.52 4.95
CA ASP A 37 -15.67 6.74 4.24
C ASP A 37 -15.36 6.82 2.74
N SER A 38 -15.17 5.65 2.12
CA SER A 38 -14.85 5.57 0.71
C SER A 38 -16.12 5.61 -0.13
N GLU A 39 -16.15 6.49 -1.12
CA GLU A 39 -17.26 6.67 -2.05
C GLU A 39 -16.99 5.99 -3.41
N GLN A 40 -15.72 5.79 -3.75
CA GLN A 40 -15.29 5.15 -5.00
C GLN A 40 -13.98 4.38 -4.84
N SER A 41 -13.75 3.38 -5.72
CA SER A 41 -12.48 2.66 -5.79
C SER A 41 -11.32 3.58 -6.18
N GLY A 42 -10.14 3.32 -5.61
CA GLY A 42 -8.92 4.09 -5.93
C GLY A 42 -8.76 5.38 -5.12
N GLU A 43 -9.60 5.60 -4.11
CA GLU A 43 -9.41 6.70 -3.17
C GLU A 43 -8.20 6.48 -2.27
N LEU A 44 -7.42 7.56 -2.09
CA LEU A 44 -6.32 7.59 -1.14
C LEU A 44 -6.74 8.37 0.11
N HIS A 45 -6.81 7.66 1.23
CA HIS A 45 -7.07 8.24 2.54
C HIS A 45 -5.78 8.27 3.37
N THR A 46 -5.55 9.37 4.07
CA THR A 46 -4.40 9.56 4.94
C THR A 46 -4.85 9.59 6.39
N PHE A 47 -4.18 8.84 7.25
CA PHE A 47 -4.54 8.70 8.67
C PHE A 47 -3.35 8.96 9.60
N GLY A 48 -3.64 9.36 10.85
CA GLY A 48 -2.61 9.66 11.85
C GLY A 48 -1.69 10.81 11.42
N GLU A 49 -0.38 10.61 11.55
CA GLU A 49 0.64 11.61 11.17
C GLU A 49 0.94 11.59 9.65
N ALA A 50 0.22 10.78 8.85
CA ALA A 50 0.43 10.71 7.41
C ALA A 50 0.12 12.06 6.74
N ARG A 51 1.11 12.61 6.04
CA ARG A 51 0.96 13.89 5.36
C ARG A 51 0.10 13.73 4.11
N LYS A 52 -1.02 14.46 4.03
CA LYS A 52 -1.77 14.62 2.79
C LYS A 52 -0.93 15.38 1.75
N LEU A 53 -0.43 14.66 0.76
CA LEU A 53 0.32 15.24 -0.35
C LEU A 53 -0.64 15.95 -1.31
N LYS A 54 -0.18 16.96 -2.06
CA LYS A 54 -1.02 17.61 -3.08
C LYS A 54 -1.09 16.71 -4.32
N GLY A 55 -2.23 16.70 -5.01
CA GLY A 55 -2.45 15.92 -6.24
C GLY A 55 -3.42 14.75 -6.11
N ILE A 56 -3.97 14.49 -4.92
CA ILE A 56 -4.80 13.31 -4.58
C ILE A 56 -6.29 13.63 -4.40
N SER A 57 -6.79 14.71 -5.00
CA SER A 57 -8.23 14.98 -5.03
C SER A 57 -8.85 14.21 -6.18
N ALA A 58 -9.43 13.03 -5.91
CA ALA A 58 -10.10 12.21 -6.92
C ALA A 58 -9.26 12.01 -8.19
N LEU A 59 -8.07 11.45 -8.02
CA LEU A 59 -7.36 10.93 -9.18
C LEU A 59 -8.26 9.81 -9.75
N GLU A 60 -8.80 10.03 -10.95
CA GLU A 60 -9.36 8.97 -11.79
C GLU A 60 -8.22 8.03 -12.22
N ILE A 61 -7.42 7.52 -11.28
CA ILE A 61 -6.50 6.43 -11.55
C ILE A 61 -7.35 5.18 -11.43
N PRO A 62 -7.71 4.53 -12.55
CA PRO A 62 -8.41 3.27 -12.48
C PRO A 62 -7.49 2.24 -11.83
N ASP A 63 -8.07 1.46 -10.90
CA ASP A 63 -7.51 0.25 -10.32
C ASP A 63 -6.07 0.38 -9.80
N ILE A 64 -5.88 0.97 -8.63
CA ILE A 64 -4.60 0.93 -7.91
C ILE A 64 -4.29 -0.51 -7.51
N ALA A 65 -3.13 -1.00 -7.93
CA ALA A 65 -2.61 -2.33 -7.61
C ALA A 65 -1.77 -2.32 -6.33
N GLY A 66 -0.92 -1.29 -6.15
CA GLY A 66 -0.01 -1.22 -5.01
C GLY A 66 0.50 0.19 -4.74
N MET A 67 1.08 0.36 -3.56
CA MET A 67 1.68 1.61 -3.10
C MET A 67 2.96 1.33 -2.32
N ALA A 68 3.99 2.13 -2.54
CA ALA A 68 5.22 2.07 -1.75
C ALA A 68 5.68 3.47 -1.33
N SER A 69 6.21 3.59 -0.11
CA SER A 69 6.68 4.86 0.44
C SER A 69 8.16 5.10 0.18
N THR A 70 8.57 6.36 0.07
CA THR A 70 9.99 6.74 0.08
C THR A 70 10.58 6.51 1.46
N LYS A 71 11.89 6.28 1.54
CA LYS A 71 12.61 6.13 2.83
C LYS A 71 12.48 7.34 3.75
N SER A 72 12.29 8.53 3.18
CA SER A 72 12.12 9.76 3.96
C SER A 72 10.71 9.85 4.56
N GLY A 73 9.75 9.04 4.08
CA GLY A 73 8.33 9.12 4.40
C GLY A 73 7.62 10.34 3.79
N ASN A 74 8.30 11.16 2.99
CA ASN A 74 7.75 12.40 2.43
C ASN A 74 7.15 12.24 1.03
N GLY A 75 7.12 11.02 0.51
CA GLY A 75 6.63 10.70 -0.82
C GLY A 75 6.22 9.23 -0.94
N HIS A 76 5.50 8.92 -2.01
CA HIS A 76 5.12 7.55 -2.34
C HIS A 76 4.93 7.39 -3.85
N TRP A 77 5.06 6.14 -4.29
CA TRP A 77 4.66 5.67 -5.60
C TRP A 77 3.31 4.96 -5.49
N LEU A 78 2.44 5.17 -6.46
CA LEU A 78 1.27 4.33 -6.72
C LEU A 78 1.47 3.60 -8.04
N ALA A 79 1.14 2.32 -8.10
CA ALA A 79 1.07 1.57 -9.35
C ALA A 79 -0.39 1.19 -9.64
N SER A 80 -0.85 1.43 -10.86
CA SER A 80 -2.14 0.94 -11.33
C SER A 80 -2.03 -0.47 -11.91
N ALA A 81 -3.16 -1.15 -12.05
CA ALA A 81 -3.24 -2.51 -12.59
C ALA A 81 -2.78 -2.61 -14.06
N ASP A 82 -2.90 -1.54 -14.84
CA ASP A 82 -2.34 -1.46 -16.20
C ASP A 82 -0.82 -1.16 -16.22
N GLY A 83 -0.24 -0.90 -15.04
CA GLY A 83 1.19 -0.72 -14.82
C GLY A 83 1.71 0.69 -15.00
N GLN A 84 0.85 1.72 -15.00
CA GLN A 84 1.30 3.11 -14.84
C GLN A 84 1.78 3.36 -13.42
N VAL A 85 2.80 4.22 -13.25
CA VAL A 85 3.32 4.61 -11.94
C VAL A 85 3.13 6.10 -11.73
N PHE A 86 2.49 6.46 -10.62
CA PHE A 86 2.25 7.84 -10.20
C PHE A 86 3.14 8.17 -9.00
N THR A 87 3.70 9.37 -8.96
CA THR A 87 4.64 9.78 -7.91
C THR A 87 4.20 11.03 -7.19
N PHE A 88 4.29 11.00 -5.87
CA PHE A 88 3.89 12.11 -5.01
C PHE A 88 4.99 12.47 -4.03
N GLY A 89 5.04 13.75 -3.65
CA GLY A 89 6.01 14.24 -2.67
C GLY A 89 7.44 14.20 -3.23
N ASP A 90 8.34 13.52 -2.51
CA ASP A 90 9.74 13.35 -2.93
C ASP A 90 10.04 12.03 -3.68
N ALA A 91 8.99 11.26 -4.03
CA ALA A 91 9.14 10.08 -4.88
C ALA A 91 9.59 10.48 -6.29
N VAL A 92 10.55 9.73 -6.85
CA VAL A 92 11.09 9.97 -8.20
C VAL A 92 10.58 8.88 -9.15
N HIS A 93 9.93 9.27 -10.24
CA HIS A 93 9.48 8.33 -11.27
C HIS A 93 10.68 7.71 -11.98
N ARG A 94 10.74 6.38 -12.06
CA ARG A 94 11.88 5.62 -12.64
C ARG A 94 11.50 4.85 -13.91
N GLY A 95 10.27 5.01 -14.40
CA GLY A 95 9.70 4.26 -15.52
C GLY A 95 8.43 3.50 -15.12
N ASP A 96 7.64 3.11 -16.11
CA ASP A 96 6.40 2.35 -15.90
C ASP A 96 6.08 1.52 -17.15
N LEU A 97 4.91 0.89 -17.18
CA LEU A 97 4.45 0.05 -18.28
C LEU A 97 3.39 0.75 -19.14
N GLY A 98 3.12 2.04 -18.95
CA GLY A 98 2.04 2.74 -19.66
C GLY A 98 2.21 2.81 -21.18
N ALA A 99 3.45 2.62 -21.67
CA ALA A 99 3.77 2.57 -23.10
C ALA A 99 3.63 1.16 -23.73
N ILE A 100 3.32 0.12 -22.95
CA ILE A 100 3.20 -1.26 -23.44
C ILE A 100 1.87 -1.87 -23.02
N SER A 101 1.42 -2.88 -23.77
CA SER A 101 0.27 -3.69 -23.36
C SER A 101 0.72 -4.79 -22.40
N VAL A 102 0.34 -4.67 -21.13
CA VAL A 102 0.52 -5.74 -20.14
C VAL A 102 -0.48 -6.87 -20.41
N THR A 103 -0.03 -8.12 -20.29
CA THR A 103 -0.85 -9.32 -20.57
C THR A 103 -1.56 -9.87 -19.34
N ALA A 104 -1.36 -9.21 -18.19
CA ALA A 104 -1.96 -9.47 -16.89
C ALA A 104 -1.82 -8.20 -16.03
N PRO A 105 -2.75 -7.96 -15.09
CA PRO A 105 -2.68 -6.80 -14.23
C PRO A 105 -1.41 -6.82 -13.37
N VAL A 106 -0.80 -5.66 -13.17
CA VAL A 106 0.13 -5.43 -12.06
C VAL A 106 -0.63 -5.64 -10.75
N VAL A 107 0.02 -6.30 -9.79
CA VAL A 107 -0.55 -6.60 -8.46
C VAL A 107 0.24 -5.97 -7.34
N ASP A 108 1.51 -5.61 -7.57
CA ASP A 108 2.34 -4.99 -6.54
C ASP A 108 3.48 -4.14 -7.14
N ILE A 109 3.94 -3.18 -6.33
CA ILE A 109 5.13 -2.34 -6.52
C ILE A 109 6.02 -2.42 -5.27
N ALA A 110 7.22 -2.96 -5.45
CA ALA A 110 8.19 -3.11 -4.36
C ALA A 110 9.46 -2.31 -4.62
N VAL A 111 9.95 -1.60 -3.61
CA VAL A 111 11.05 -0.63 -3.71
C VAL A 111 12.37 -1.30 -3.35
N THR A 112 13.44 -0.95 -4.09
CA THR A 112 14.79 -1.44 -3.78
C THR A 112 15.26 -0.98 -2.40
N PRO A 113 16.11 -1.76 -1.70
CA PRO A 113 16.64 -1.34 -0.40
C PRO A 113 17.45 -0.04 -0.43
N ASP A 114 17.95 0.41 -1.59
CA ASP A 114 18.61 1.72 -1.73
C ASP A 114 17.59 2.88 -1.89
N GLY A 115 16.33 2.59 -2.23
CA GLY A 115 15.25 3.55 -2.46
C GLY A 115 15.26 4.22 -3.84
N ASN A 116 16.11 3.78 -4.76
CA ASN A 116 16.32 4.41 -6.07
C ASN A 116 15.76 3.63 -7.26
N GLY A 117 15.08 2.52 -7.00
CA GLY A 117 14.41 1.71 -8.00
C GLY A 117 13.21 0.98 -7.42
N TYR A 118 12.46 0.33 -8.29
CA TYR A 118 11.36 -0.53 -7.90
C TYR A 118 11.14 -1.63 -8.94
N TRP A 119 10.50 -2.70 -8.48
CA TRP A 119 9.93 -3.73 -9.32
C TRP A 119 8.42 -3.53 -9.44
N LEU A 120 7.87 -3.87 -10.60
CA LEU A 120 6.45 -4.13 -10.77
C LEU A 120 6.28 -5.61 -11.05
N VAL A 121 5.29 -6.24 -10.42
CA VAL A 121 4.95 -7.64 -10.68
C VAL A 121 3.50 -7.77 -11.13
N THR A 122 3.26 -8.62 -12.11
CA THR A 122 1.90 -8.94 -12.56
C THR A 122 1.33 -10.17 -11.86
N SER A 123 0.01 -10.38 -11.96
CA SER A 123 -0.65 -11.58 -11.42
C SER A 123 -0.18 -12.88 -12.08
N LYS A 124 0.47 -12.82 -13.26
CA LYS A 124 1.15 -13.95 -13.90
C LYS A 124 2.62 -14.11 -13.46
N GLY A 125 3.06 -13.34 -12.48
CA GLY A 125 4.43 -13.34 -11.97
C GLY A 125 5.46 -12.77 -12.95
N ILE A 126 5.04 -11.91 -13.88
CA ILE A 126 5.97 -11.19 -14.75
C ILE A 126 6.55 -10.01 -13.98
N VAL A 127 7.87 -10.02 -13.80
CA VAL A 127 8.59 -8.96 -13.08
C VAL A 127 9.25 -7.98 -14.05
N TYR A 128 9.00 -6.70 -13.84
CA TYR A 128 9.66 -5.57 -14.51
C TYR A 128 10.48 -4.80 -13.49
N ALA A 129 11.65 -4.27 -13.89
CA ALA A 129 12.57 -3.59 -12.98
C ALA A 129 12.92 -2.19 -13.53
N PHE A 130 12.87 -1.19 -12.64
CA PHE A 130 13.09 0.22 -12.98
C PHE A 130 14.10 0.88 -12.03
N GLY A 131 14.81 1.89 -12.54
CA GLY A 131 15.83 2.60 -11.77
C GLY A 131 17.00 1.69 -11.39
N THR A 132 17.34 1.60 -10.10
CA THR A 132 18.40 0.72 -9.59
C THR A 132 17.94 -0.72 -9.36
N ALA A 133 16.65 -1.02 -9.54
CA ALA A 133 16.13 -2.38 -9.41
C ALA A 133 16.75 -3.29 -10.46
N LEU A 134 17.24 -4.44 -10.02
CA LEU A 134 17.84 -5.42 -10.91
C LEU A 134 16.89 -6.60 -11.06
N TRP A 135 16.61 -6.99 -12.30
CA TRP A 135 15.80 -8.17 -12.58
C TRP A 135 16.55 -9.45 -12.17
N ARG A 136 15.87 -10.37 -11.47
CA ARG A 136 16.44 -11.63 -10.95
C ARG A 136 15.73 -12.88 -11.39
N GLY A 137 14.58 -12.72 -12.05
CA GLY A 137 13.77 -13.81 -12.54
C GLY A 137 12.30 -13.43 -12.64
N SER A 138 11.53 -14.28 -13.30
CA SER A 138 10.12 -14.05 -13.59
C SER A 138 9.45 -15.40 -13.84
N LEU A 139 8.17 -15.51 -13.49
CA LEU A 139 7.36 -16.70 -13.68
C LEU A 139 6.55 -16.66 -14.99
N GLY A 140 6.74 -15.64 -15.83
CA GLY A 140 5.96 -15.46 -17.07
C GLY A 140 6.04 -16.60 -18.10
N HIS A 141 6.89 -17.60 -17.87
CA HIS A 141 7.03 -18.81 -18.69
C HIS A 141 6.29 -20.03 -18.12
N LEU A 142 5.62 -19.88 -16.98
CA LEU A 142 4.90 -20.95 -16.28
C LEU A 142 3.39 -20.69 -16.31
N ASP A 143 2.63 -21.77 -16.37
CA ASP A 143 1.21 -21.76 -16.08
C ASP A 143 1.02 -21.91 -14.56
N LEU A 144 0.79 -20.79 -13.88
CA LEU A 144 0.60 -20.78 -12.42
C LEU A 144 -0.79 -21.31 -12.04
N GLN A 145 -0.85 -22.08 -10.95
CA GLN A 145 -2.13 -22.61 -10.42
C GLN A 145 -2.96 -21.53 -9.72
N ALA A 146 -2.31 -20.48 -9.24
CA ALA A 146 -2.92 -19.32 -8.63
C ALA A 146 -2.14 -18.05 -9.01
N PRO A 147 -2.79 -16.89 -9.03
CA PRO A 147 -2.11 -15.63 -9.35
C PRO A 147 -1.06 -15.28 -8.30
N ILE A 148 0.00 -14.61 -8.74
CA ILE A 148 0.89 -13.87 -7.84
C ILE A 148 0.09 -12.72 -7.22
N VAL A 149 0.33 -12.49 -5.93
CA VAL A 149 -0.29 -11.42 -5.15
C VAL A 149 0.72 -10.41 -4.64
N ASP A 150 2.01 -10.77 -4.59
CA ASP A 150 3.03 -9.95 -3.93
C ASP A 150 4.46 -10.25 -4.45
N LEU A 151 5.33 -9.23 -4.42
CA LEU A 151 6.77 -9.31 -4.61
C LEU A 151 7.48 -8.66 -3.41
N GLU A 152 8.16 -9.46 -2.60
CA GLU A 152 8.87 -8.95 -1.43
C GLU A 152 10.39 -8.98 -1.65
N PRO A 153 11.11 -7.84 -1.62
CA PRO A 153 12.54 -7.79 -1.83
C PRO A 153 13.34 -8.25 -0.60
N VAL A 154 14.49 -8.90 -0.83
CA VAL A 154 15.44 -9.15 0.27
C VAL A 154 16.22 -7.88 0.63
N SER A 155 16.65 -7.79 1.89
CA SER A 155 17.39 -6.64 2.42
C SER A 155 18.70 -6.33 1.70
N THR A 156 19.32 -7.31 1.04
CA THR A 156 20.53 -7.13 0.23
C THR A 156 20.25 -6.35 -1.06
N GLY A 157 19.01 -6.39 -1.57
CA GLY A 157 18.59 -5.82 -2.83
C GLY A 157 18.98 -6.65 -4.06
N TYR A 158 19.55 -7.84 -3.88
CA TYR A 158 19.99 -8.71 -4.97
C TYR A 158 19.02 -9.88 -5.26
N GLY A 159 17.81 -9.86 -4.67
CA GLY A 159 16.83 -10.93 -4.79
C GLY A 159 15.46 -10.50 -4.28
N TYR A 160 14.47 -11.36 -4.50
CA TYR A 160 13.10 -11.18 -4.04
C TYR A 160 12.35 -12.52 -4.01
N TRP A 161 11.28 -12.56 -3.24
CA TRP A 161 10.27 -13.61 -3.30
C TRP A 161 9.07 -13.14 -4.12
N LEU A 162 8.45 -14.06 -4.86
CA LEU A 162 7.09 -13.91 -5.36
C LEU A 162 6.17 -14.84 -4.58
N THR A 163 5.01 -14.34 -4.19
CA THR A 163 4.01 -15.12 -3.44
C THR A 163 2.73 -15.26 -4.24
N ALA A 164 2.21 -16.49 -4.32
CA ALA A 164 0.95 -16.81 -4.99
C ALA A 164 -0.21 -16.91 -4.01
N ALA A 165 -1.44 -16.69 -4.48
CA ALA A 165 -2.65 -16.75 -3.65
C ALA A 165 -2.93 -18.14 -3.06
N ASP A 166 -2.41 -19.22 -3.66
CA ASP A 166 -2.45 -20.58 -3.12
C ASP A 166 -1.35 -20.85 -2.07
N GLY A 167 -0.51 -19.87 -1.79
CA GLY A 167 0.62 -19.97 -0.87
C GLY A 167 1.89 -20.54 -1.49
N GLY A 168 2.00 -20.64 -2.81
CA GLY A 168 3.27 -20.84 -3.49
C GLY A 168 4.23 -19.68 -3.22
N VAL A 169 5.50 -19.99 -2.97
CA VAL A 169 6.58 -19.00 -2.79
C VAL A 169 7.72 -19.34 -3.73
N PHE A 170 8.19 -18.35 -4.48
CA PHE A 170 9.25 -18.50 -5.48
C PHE A 170 10.38 -17.53 -5.15
N ALA A 171 11.60 -18.04 -4.93
CA ALA A 171 12.74 -17.23 -4.56
C ALA A 171 13.65 -16.98 -5.78
N PHE A 172 14.07 -15.73 -5.96
CA PHE A 172 14.92 -15.30 -7.06
C PHE A 172 16.16 -14.53 -6.58
N GLY A 173 17.25 -14.64 -7.34
CA GLY A 173 18.51 -13.99 -6.99
C GLY A 173 19.16 -14.64 -5.77
N ASP A 174 19.49 -13.84 -4.76
CA ASP A 174 20.03 -14.31 -3.49
C ASP A 174 18.96 -14.54 -2.41
N ALA A 175 17.67 -14.46 -2.77
CA ALA A 175 16.59 -14.84 -1.87
C ALA A 175 16.66 -16.35 -1.58
N GLU A 176 16.70 -16.71 -0.29
CA GLU A 176 16.62 -18.10 0.15
C GLU A 176 15.18 -18.58 0.14
N TYR A 177 14.91 -19.79 -0.36
CA TYR A 177 13.58 -20.38 -0.25
C TYR A 177 13.34 -20.90 1.17
N LEU A 178 12.49 -20.19 1.92
CA LEU A 178 12.19 -20.50 3.33
C LEU A 178 10.95 -21.38 3.53
N GLY A 179 10.38 -21.91 2.44
CA GLY A 179 9.16 -22.71 2.44
C GLY A 179 7.95 -21.97 1.89
N GLY A 180 6.82 -22.68 1.82
CA GLY A 180 5.55 -22.17 1.30
C GLY A 180 4.36 -23.02 1.78
N LEU A 181 3.16 -22.56 1.46
CA LEU A 181 1.89 -23.16 1.89
C LEU A 181 1.14 -23.91 0.77
N ALA A 182 1.62 -23.88 -0.48
CA ALA A 182 0.94 -24.47 -1.66
C ALA A 182 0.47 -25.93 -1.50
N ASN A 183 1.10 -26.72 -0.63
CA ASN A 183 0.71 -28.11 -0.35
C ASN A 183 -0.35 -28.24 0.76
N ARG A 184 -1.00 -27.15 1.16
CA ARG A 184 -2.01 -27.11 2.22
C ARG A 184 -3.31 -26.56 1.65
N GLN A 185 -4.43 -27.09 2.13
CA GLN A 185 -5.74 -26.50 1.84
C GLN A 185 -5.87 -25.20 2.63
N LEU A 186 -5.87 -24.07 1.92
CA LEU A 186 -6.12 -22.77 2.51
C LEU A 186 -7.62 -22.50 2.59
N TYR A 187 -8.10 -21.96 3.72
CA TYR A 187 -9.49 -21.54 3.85
C TYR A 187 -9.78 -20.24 3.08
N ARG A 188 -8.75 -19.40 2.92
CA ARG A 188 -8.76 -18.13 2.19
C ARG A 188 -7.43 -17.93 1.47
N PRO A 189 -7.40 -17.17 0.37
CA PRO A 189 -6.16 -16.92 -0.36
C PRO A 189 -5.14 -16.17 0.52
N ILE A 190 -3.86 -16.39 0.23
CA ILE A 190 -2.80 -15.48 0.63
C ILE A 190 -2.96 -14.18 -0.14
N ILE A 191 -2.74 -13.06 0.53
CA ILE A 191 -2.87 -11.72 -0.07
C ILE A 191 -1.56 -10.92 -0.03
N ASP A 192 -0.58 -11.35 0.77
CA ASP A 192 0.66 -10.61 1.00
C ASP A 192 1.73 -11.51 1.64
N LEU A 193 3.01 -11.19 1.45
CA LEU A 193 4.15 -11.76 2.15
C LEU A 193 5.07 -10.62 2.63
N LEU A 194 5.27 -10.55 3.94
CA LEU A 194 6.17 -9.56 4.53
C LEU A 194 7.43 -10.24 5.01
N SER A 195 8.59 -9.66 4.67
CA SER A 195 9.86 -10.09 5.23
C SER A 195 10.17 -9.32 6.52
N SER A 196 10.71 -10.02 7.52
CA SER A 196 11.33 -9.37 8.67
C SER A 196 12.85 -9.38 8.50
N SER A 197 13.47 -8.23 8.75
CA SER A 197 14.94 -8.07 8.82
C SER A 197 15.59 -8.88 9.93
#